data_AF-A0A6J4ZPE5-F1
#
_entry.id   AF-A0A6J4ZPE5-F1
#
_cell.length_a   1.000
_cell.length_b   1.000
_cell.length_c   1.000
_cell.angle_alpha   90.00
_cell.angle_beta   90.00
_cell.angle_gamma   90.00
#
_symmetry.space_group_name_H-M   'P 1'
#
loop_
_entity.id
_entity.type
_entity.pdbx_description
1 polymer ?
#
loop_
_entity_poly.entity_id
_entity_poly.type
_entity_poly.pdbx_seq_one_letter_code
_entity_poly.pdbx_strand_id
1 'polypeptide(L)'
;MAVIRRHKIVWGGHPAITPMIWTICEDLGVDYSQSVILYQSRFFEDRYPEENKHFQNVVYTEAIPNEREASLLMMREQMLSREDLVAAVFIGGMEGVEAEHELFRHFHPAAKVLPVPSPGGAALNLSKDRGYFADGDLADVDFARLFHTHLTMAIDDKGR
;
A
#
# COMPACT_ATOMS: atom_id res chain seq x y z
N MET A 1 17.68 7.92 2.31
CA MET A 1 17.70 6.53 1.80
C MET A 1 16.27 6.12 1.49
N ALA A 2 15.97 5.66 0.27
CA ALA A 2 14.59 5.37 -0.15
C ALA A 2 14.05 4.07 0.48
N VAL A 3 12.79 4.09 0.96
CA VAL A 3 12.14 2.93 1.64
C VAL A 3 12.06 1.69 0.75
N ILE A 4 11.91 1.88 -0.56
CA ILE A 4 11.83 0.80 -1.55
C ILE A 4 13.09 -0.08 -1.60
N ARG A 5 14.22 0.39 -1.06
CA ARG A 5 15.47 -0.40 -0.96
C ARG A 5 15.55 -1.29 0.28
N ARG A 6 14.62 -1.13 1.23
CA ARG A 6 14.65 -1.81 2.54
C ARG A 6 13.39 -2.62 2.84
N HIS A 7 12.28 -2.29 2.21
CA HIS A 7 11.00 -2.98 2.39
C HIS A 7 10.44 -3.41 1.05
N LYS A 8 9.72 -4.54 1.05
CA LYS A 8 8.84 -4.92 -0.04
C LYS A 8 7.56 -4.11 0.04
N ILE A 9 7.13 -3.56 -1.08
CA ILE A 9 5.87 -2.83 -1.21
C ILE A 9 4.81 -3.82 -1.70
N VAL A 10 3.73 -3.94 -0.95
CA VAL A 10 2.57 -4.78 -1.30
C VAL A 10 1.37 -3.88 -1.52
N TRP A 11 0.63 -4.10 -2.61
CA TRP A 11 -0.52 -3.25 -2.96
C TRP A 11 -1.43 -3.88 -4.02
N GLY A 12 -2.65 -3.33 -4.13
CA GLY A 12 -3.61 -3.67 -5.17
C GLY A 12 -3.38 -2.81 -6.42
N GLY A 13 -3.46 -3.43 -7.59
CA GLY A 13 -3.18 -2.77 -8.85
C GLY A 13 -4.20 -1.70 -9.19
N HIS A 14 -3.77 -0.44 -9.11
CA HIS A 14 -4.54 0.69 -9.60
C HIS A 14 -4.01 1.11 -10.98
N PRO A 15 -4.85 1.20 -12.03
CA PRO A 15 -4.39 1.50 -13.39
C PRO A 15 -3.52 2.75 -13.51
N ALA A 16 -3.79 3.76 -12.68
CA ALA A 16 -3.00 4.99 -12.67
C ALA A 16 -1.67 4.88 -11.92
N ILE A 17 -1.57 4.05 -10.88
CA ILE A 17 -0.39 4.04 -10.00
C ILE A 17 0.61 2.98 -10.46
N THR A 18 0.14 1.84 -10.99
CA THR A 18 1.00 0.74 -11.43
C THR A 18 2.11 1.18 -12.40
N PRO A 19 1.83 1.99 -13.45
CA PRO A 19 2.87 2.49 -14.34
C PRO A 19 3.88 3.41 -13.62
N MET A 20 3.42 4.23 -12.66
CA MET A 20 4.30 5.15 -11.92
C MET A 20 5.32 4.40 -11.05
N ILE A 21 4.91 3.33 -10.35
CA ILE A 21 5.85 2.48 -9.60
C ILE A 21 6.86 1.83 -10.54
N TRP A 22 6.40 1.38 -11.72
CA TRP A 22 7.29 0.86 -12.77
C TRP A 22 8.29 1.90 -13.32
N THR A 23 8.00 3.19 -13.29
CA THR A 23 9.02 4.20 -13.65
C THR A 23 10.04 4.40 -12.52
N ILE A 24 9.58 4.40 -11.27
CA ILE A 24 10.41 4.79 -10.12
C ILE A 24 11.54 3.80 -9.80
N CYS A 25 11.26 2.49 -9.71
CA CYS A 25 12.33 1.51 -9.51
C CYS A 25 13.24 1.32 -10.74
N GLU A 26 12.82 1.63 -11.98
CA GLU A 26 13.70 1.72 -13.15
C GLU A 26 14.70 2.84 -12.93
N ASP A 27 14.22 4.05 -12.60
CA ASP A 27 15.05 5.21 -12.30
C ASP A 27 16.00 4.97 -11.11
N LEU A 28 15.55 4.21 -10.10
CA LEU A 28 16.35 3.88 -8.92
C LEU A 28 17.27 2.66 -9.11
N GLY A 29 17.20 1.95 -10.24
CA GLY A 29 17.95 0.73 -10.50
C GLY A 29 17.69 -0.37 -9.46
N VAL A 30 16.46 -0.46 -8.96
CA VAL A 30 16.05 -1.43 -7.95
C VAL A 30 15.34 -2.59 -8.64
N ASP A 31 15.74 -3.82 -8.30
CA ASP A 31 15.07 -5.01 -8.83
C ASP A 31 13.63 -5.08 -8.31
N TYR A 32 12.70 -4.83 -9.24
CA TYR A 32 11.26 -4.89 -9.03
C TYR A 32 10.78 -6.21 -8.46
N SER A 33 11.32 -7.33 -8.95
CA SER A 33 10.95 -8.68 -8.51
C SER A 33 11.36 -8.94 -7.06
N GLN A 34 12.20 -8.10 -6.48
CA GLN A 34 12.59 -8.20 -5.08
C GLN A 34 11.90 -7.15 -4.20
N SER A 35 11.25 -6.15 -4.80
CA SER A 35 10.86 -4.93 -4.10
C SER A 35 9.35 -4.66 -4.12
N VAL A 36 8.59 -5.29 -5.04
CA VAL A 36 7.15 -5.07 -5.17
C VAL A 36 6.40 -6.40 -5.33
N ILE A 37 5.23 -6.50 -4.71
CA ILE A 37 4.24 -7.56 -4.91
C ILE A 37 2.91 -6.88 -5.28
N LEU A 38 2.42 -7.17 -6.48
CA LEU A 38 1.21 -6.58 -7.04
C LEU A 38 0.05 -7.57 -6.94
N TYR A 39 -1.07 -7.18 -6.32
CA TYR A 39 -2.30 -7.96 -6.32
C TYR A 39 -3.28 -7.45 -7.38
N GLN A 40 -3.86 -8.35 -8.17
CA GLN A 40 -4.84 -8.02 -9.20
C GLN A 40 -5.99 -9.03 -9.17
N SER A 41 -7.23 -8.54 -9.09
CA SER A 41 -8.40 -9.42 -9.22
C SER A 41 -8.66 -9.73 -10.69
N ARG A 42 -8.85 -11.01 -11.04
CA ARG A 42 -9.23 -11.45 -12.39
C ARG A 42 -10.54 -10.85 -12.88
N PHE A 43 -11.34 -10.26 -12.00
CA PHE A 43 -12.54 -9.51 -12.37
C PHE A 43 -12.21 -8.34 -13.33
N PHE A 44 -11.00 -7.79 -13.28
CA PHE A 44 -10.56 -6.66 -14.11
C PHE A 44 -9.54 -7.06 -15.19
N GLU A 45 -9.46 -8.34 -15.54
CA GLU A 45 -8.44 -8.86 -16.48
C GLU A 45 -8.47 -8.16 -17.85
N ASP A 46 -9.65 -7.72 -18.29
CA ASP A 46 -9.87 -6.94 -19.51
C ASP A 46 -9.33 -5.50 -19.45
N ARG A 47 -8.97 -5.01 -18.26
CA ARG A 47 -8.58 -3.61 -17.97
C ARG A 47 -7.19 -3.48 -17.38
N TYR A 48 -6.43 -4.57 -17.34
CA TYR A 48 -5.06 -4.53 -16.87
C TYR A 48 -4.20 -3.58 -17.72
N PRO A 49 -3.42 -2.70 -17.09
CA PRO A 49 -2.41 -1.93 -17.81
C PRO A 49 -1.43 -2.88 -18.52
N GLU A 50 -0.89 -2.49 -19.68
CA GLU A 50 0.08 -3.31 -20.40
C GLU A 50 1.33 -3.57 -19.58
N GLU A 51 1.66 -2.61 -18.71
CA GLU A 51 2.78 -2.64 -17.79
C GLU A 51 2.72 -3.82 -16.82
N ASN A 52 1.52 -4.37 -16.55
CA ASN A 52 1.37 -5.59 -15.72
C ASN A 52 2.29 -6.72 -16.21
N LYS A 53 2.59 -6.80 -17.53
CA LYS A 53 3.50 -7.80 -18.12
C LYS A 53 4.94 -7.67 -17.65
N HIS A 54 5.35 -6.49 -17.18
CA HIS A 54 6.69 -6.23 -16.66
C HIS A 54 6.83 -6.65 -15.18
N PHE A 55 5.71 -6.86 -14.49
CA PHE A 55 5.73 -7.33 -13.10
C PHE A 55 5.85 -8.85 -13.07
N GLN A 56 6.99 -9.34 -12.60
CA GLN A 56 7.22 -10.78 -12.42
C GLN A 56 6.52 -11.33 -11.16
N ASN A 57 6.04 -10.46 -10.27
CA ASN A 57 5.41 -10.79 -8.99
C ASN A 57 3.96 -10.29 -8.89
N VAL A 58 3.13 -10.71 -9.85
CA VAL A 58 1.68 -10.45 -9.78
C VAL A 58 0.97 -11.63 -9.14
N VAL A 59 0.22 -11.37 -8.08
CA VAL A 59 -0.70 -12.31 -7.47
C VAL A 59 -2.08 -12.05 -8.04
N TYR A 60 -2.56 -12.96 -8.89
CA TYR A 60 -3.91 -12.91 -9.43
C TYR A 60 -4.89 -13.60 -8.50
N THR A 61 -5.93 -12.90 -8.07
CA THR A 61 -6.99 -13.44 -7.24
C THR A 61 -8.20 -13.77 -8.09
N GLU A 62 -8.96 -14.81 -7.74
CA GLU A 62 -10.12 -15.21 -8.52
C GLU A 62 -11.20 -14.11 -8.56
N ALA A 63 -11.97 -14.12 -9.64
CA ALA A 63 -13.15 -13.27 -9.78
C ALA A 63 -14.37 -14.00 -9.22
N ILE A 64 -15.22 -13.26 -8.52
CA ILE A 64 -16.58 -13.70 -8.22
C ILE A 64 -17.47 -13.23 -9.38
N PRO A 65 -18.14 -14.13 -10.12
CA PRO A 65 -18.84 -13.77 -11.34
C PRO A 65 -19.88 -12.66 -11.14
N ASN A 66 -19.77 -11.58 -11.91
CA ASN A 66 -20.64 -10.40 -11.86
C ASN A 66 -20.67 -9.64 -10.53
N GLU A 67 -19.77 -9.97 -9.59
CA GLU A 67 -19.74 -9.40 -8.24
C GLU A 67 -18.44 -8.60 -8.05
N ARG A 68 -18.46 -7.34 -8.50
CA ARG A 68 -17.29 -6.45 -8.43
C ARG A 68 -16.77 -6.30 -7.00
N GLU A 69 -17.65 -5.93 -6.07
CA GLU A 69 -17.25 -5.65 -4.69
C GLU A 69 -16.74 -6.90 -3.98
N ALA A 70 -17.37 -8.05 -4.23
CA ALA A 70 -16.94 -9.31 -3.63
C ALA A 70 -15.58 -9.77 -4.20
N SER A 71 -15.33 -9.56 -5.50
CA SER A 71 -14.03 -9.82 -6.12
C SER A 71 -12.92 -8.91 -5.57
N LEU A 72 -13.23 -7.63 -5.33
CA LEU A 72 -12.33 -6.67 -4.70
C LEU A 72 -12.05 -7.01 -3.24
N LEU A 73 -13.09 -7.39 -2.48
CA LEU A 73 -12.96 -7.79 -1.09
C LEU A 73 -12.06 -9.02 -0.96
N MET A 74 -12.30 -10.07 -1.77
CA MET A 74 -11.46 -11.27 -1.79
C MET A 74 -9.99 -10.91 -2.06
N MET A 75 -9.73 -10.03 -3.03
CA MET A 75 -8.38 -9.57 -3.34
C MET A 75 -7.74 -8.84 -2.13
N ARG A 76 -8.49 -7.93 -1.51
CA ARG A 76 -8.03 -7.18 -0.32
C ARG A 76 -7.75 -8.09 0.85
N GLU A 77 -8.61 -9.07 1.13
CA GLU A 77 -8.40 -10.04 2.21
C GLU A 77 -7.14 -10.86 1.97
N GLN A 78 -6.94 -11.40 0.77
CA GLN A 78 -5.73 -12.14 0.44
C GLN A 78 -4.45 -11.28 0.50
N MET A 79 -4.55 -10.01 0.14
CA MET A 79 -3.43 -9.08 0.18
C MET A 79 -3.09 -8.63 1.60
N LEU A 80 -4.10 -8.24 2.38
CA LEU A 80 -3.94 -7.58 3.68
C LEU A 80 -3.89 -8.56 4.86
N SER A 81 -4.09 -9.87 4.64
CA SER A 81 -3.88 -10.91 5.65
C SER A 81 -2.45 -11.46 5.70
N ARG A 82 -1.57 -10.96 4.81
CA ARG A 82 -0.18 -11.39 4.74
C ARG A 82 0.59 -11.12 6.03
N GLU A 83 1.16 -12.17 6.62
CA GLU A 83 1.89 -12.06 7.90
C GLU A 83 3.19 -11.23 7.82
N ASP A 84 3.72 -10.98 6.62
CA ASP A 84 4.94 -10.21 6.39
C ASP A 84 4.73 -8.70 6.30
N LEU A 85 3.50 -8.21 6.50
CA LEU A 85 3.20 -6.78 6.55
C LEU A 85 3.53 -6.19 7.92
N VAL A 86 4.45 -5.22 7.93
CA VAL A 86 4.89 -4.53 9.15
C VAL A 86 4.21 -3.18 9.36
N ALA A 87 3.68 -2.59 8.29
CA ALA A 87 3.01 -1.30 8.31
C ALA A 87 2.10 -1.12 7.09
N ALA A 88 1.09 -0.25 7.23
CA ALA A 88 0.29 0.25 6.12
C ALA A 88 0.49 1.77 5.95
N VAL A 89 0.62 2.21 4.71
CA VAL A 89 0.72 3.62 4.33
C VAL A 89 -0.48 3.95 3.44
N PHE A 90 -1.27 4.95 3.83
CA PHE A 90 -2.43 5.39 3.07
C PHE A 90 -2.17 6.78 2.49
N ILE A 91 -2.36 6.97 1.19
CA ILE A 91 -2.03 8.22 0.48
C ILE A 91 -3.23 8.65 -0.36
N GLY A 92 -3.82 9.81 -0.07
CA GLY A 92 -4.96 10.34 -0.80
C GLY A 92 -6.22 9.45 -0.72
N GLY A 93 -6.80 9.16 -1.88
CA GLY A 93 -7.84 8.14 -2.05
C GLY A 93 -9.27 8.57 -1.71
N MET A 94 -10.18 7.60 -1.87
CA MET A 94 -11.62 7.66 -1.60
C MET A 94 -12.02 6.47 -0.70
N GLU A 95 -13.26 5.98 -0.77
CA GLU A 95 -13.82 4.92 0.09
C GLU A 95 -12.95 3.64 0.19
N GLY A 96 -12.19 3.30 -0.85
CA GLY A 96 -11.31 2.12 -0.82
C GLY A 96 -10.24 2.15 0.28
N VAL A 97 -9.76 3.34 0.65
CA VAL A 97 -8.75 3.52 1.71
C VAL A 97 -9.32 3.14 3.07
N GLU A 98 -10.57 3.51 3.36
CA GLU A 98 -11.23 3.20 4.62
C GLU A 98 -11.48 1.68 4.73
N ALA A 99 -11.96 1.05 3.65
CA ALA A 99 -12.14 -0.39 3.61
C ALA A 99 -10.83 -1.17 3.83
N GLU A 100 -9.74 -0.73 3.20
CA GLU A 100 -8.42 -1.34 3.37
C GLU A 100 -7.83 -1.08 4.77
N HIS A 101 -8.10 0.09 5.35
CA HIS A 101 -7.70 0.41 6.71
C HIS A 101 -8.36 -0.52 7.75
N GLU A 102 -9.67 -0.70 7.66
CA GLU A 102 -10.40 -1.59 8.58
C GLU A 102 -9.92 -3.04 8.45
N LEU A 103 -9.74 -3.55 7.22
CA LEU A 103 -9.20 -4.88 6.98
C LEU A 103 -7.76 -5.03 7.51
N PHE A 104 -6.89 -4.05 7.24
CA PHE A 104 -5.52 -4.08 7.72
C PHE A 104 -5.46 -4.07 9.25
N ARG A 105 -6.31 -3.28 9.91
CA ARG A 105 -6.39 -3.26 11.38
C ARG A 105 -6.95 -4.56 11.96
N HIS A 106 -7.87 -5.19 11.26
CA HIS A 106 -8.39 -6.50 11.64
C HIS A 106 -7.30 -7.58 11.61
N PHE A 107 -6.52 -7.67 10.52
CA PHE A 107 -5.46 -8.67 10.38
C PHE A 107 -4.19 -8.33 11.17
N HIS A 108 -3.87 -7.04 11.31
CA HIS A 108 -2.63 -6.54 11.90
C HIS A 108 -2.89 -5.47 12.97
N PRO A 109 -3.54 -5.82 14.09
CA PRO A 109 -3.93 -4.85 15.11
C PRO A 109 -2.73 -4.07 15.69
N ALA A 110 -1.57 -4.71 15.82
CA ALA A 110 -0.35 -4.12 16.36
C ALA A 110 0.54 -3.46 15.29
N ALA A 111 0.25 -3.60 14.00
CA ALA A 111 1.07 -3.02 12.96
C ALA A 111 0.92 -1.50 12.88
N LYS A 112 1.93 -0.85 12.31
CA LYS A 112 1.95 0.59 12.17
C LYS A 112 1.01 1.03 11.04
N VAL A 113 0.30 2.13 11.25
CA VAL A 113 -0.54 2.76 10.22
C VAL A 113 -0.13 4.21 10.06
N LEU A 114 0.11 4.60 8.80
CA LEU A 114 0.60 5.92 8.42
C LEU A 114 -0.33 6.52 7.36
N PRO A 115 -1.41 7.21 7.77
CA PRO A 115 -2.22 7.99 6.85
C PRO A 115 -1.49 9.28 6.49
N VAL A 116 -1.16 9.46 5.22
CA VAL A 116 -0.46 10.63 4.71
C VAL A 116 -1.50 11.70 4.36
N PRO A 117 -1.59 12.80 5.13
CA PRO A 117 -2.71 13.74 5.06
C PRO A 117 -2.59 14.75 3.89
N SER A 118 -1.37 15.04 3.44
CA SER A 118 -1.07 16.13 2.52
C SER A 118 -1.80 16.06 1.17
N PRO A 119 -1.99 14.89 0.53
CA PRO A 119 -2.78 14.77 -0.70
C PRO A 119 -4.29 15.00 -0.52
N GLY A 120 -4.79 15.13 0.72
CA GLY A 120 -6.22 15.22 1.03
C GLY A 120 -6.94 13.86 0.94
N GLY A 121 -8.25 13.90 0.73
CA GLY A 121 -9.07 12.70 0.53
C GLY A 121 -9.24 11.82 1.77
N ALA A 122 -9.50 10.54 1.55
CA ALA A 122 -9.79 9.57 2.62
C ALA A 122 -8.62 9.42 3.60
N ALA A 123 -7.36 9.52 3.16
CA ALA A 123 -6.21 9.47 4.06
C ALA A 123 -6.18 10.65 5.05
N LEU A 124 -6.58 11.86 4.65
CA LEU A 124 -6.70 13.00 5.56
C LEU A 124 -7.79 12.77 6.61
N ASN A 125 -8.95 12.27 6.17
CA ASN A 125 -10.06 11.95 7.08
C ASN A 125 -9.63 10.87 8.08
N LEU A 126 -9.01 9.79 7.59
CA LEU A 126 -8.48 8.72 8.41
C LEU A 126 -7.47 9.23 9.44
N SER A 127 -6.60 10.16 9.05
CA SER A 127 -5.64 10.78 9.97
C SER A 127 -6.33 11.55 11.12
N LYS A 128 -7.37 12.32 10.80
CA LYS A 128 -8.10 13.16 11.76
C LYS A 128 -9.01 12.32 12.67
N ASP A 129 -9.82 11.46 12.07
CA ASP A 129 -10.90 10.75 12.75
C ASP A 129 -10.39 9.65 13.68
N ARG A 130 -9.20 9.10 13.39
CA ARG A 130 -8.58 8.03 14.18
C ARG A 130 -7.39 8.51 15.01
N GLY A 131 -7.07 9.81 14.99
CA GLY A 131 -6.04 10.42 15.83
C GLY A 131 -4.62 9.91 15.57
N TYR A 132 -4.28 9.57 14.32
CA TYR A 132 -2.97 9.01 13.97
C TYR A 132 -1.82 10.00 14.08
N PHE A 133 -2.11 11.30 13.97
CA PHE A 133 -1.15 12.38 14.10
C PHE A 133 -1.74 13.46 15.01
N ALA A 134 -0.91 14.06 15.86
CA ALA A 134 -1.27 15.29 16.54
C ALA A 134 -1.29 16.44 15.51
N ASP A 135 -2.14 17.46 15.72
CA ASP A 135 -2.38 18.55 14.76
C ASP A 135 -1.11 19.24 14.22
N GLY A 136 0.02 19.17 14.95
CA GLY A 136 1.32 19.73 14.55
C GLY A 136 2.15 18.90 13.56
N ASP A 137 1.93 17.58 13.47
CA ASP A 137 2.71 16.69 12.58
C ASP A 137 2.17 16.66 11.14
N LEU A 138 0.97 17.23 10.93
CA LEU A 138 0.27 17.24 9.64
C LEU A 138 0.84 18.27 8.66
N ALA A 139 1.66 19.22 9.12
CA ALA A 139 2.04 20.43 8.39
C ALA A 139 3.42 20.37 7.71
N ASP A 140 4.31 19.45 8.11
CA ASP A 140 5.69 19.39 7.60
C ASP A 140 5.90 18.15 6.74
N VAL A 141 5.75 18.32 5.42
CA VAL A 141 5.64 17.20 4.46
C VAL A 141 7.01 16.84 3.88
N ASP A 142 7.93 16.44 4.74
CA ASP A 142 9.09 15.67 4.32
C ASP A 142 8.72 14.18 4.34
N PHE A 143 8.14 13.69 3.24
CA PHE A 143 7.77 12.27 3.10
C PHE A 143 8.96 11.33 3.32
N ALA A 144 10.17 11.75 2.91
CA ALA A 144 11.37 10.95 3.10
C ALA A 144 11.70 10.82 4.59
N ARG A 145 11.63 11.92 5.34
CA ARG A 145 11.79 11.91 6.81
C ARG A 145 10.66 11.16 7.51
N LEU A 146 9.41 11.33 7.10
CA LEU A 146 8.26 10.62 7.66
C LEU A 146 8.46 9.11 7.53
N PHE A 147 8.70 8.62 6.31
CA PHE A 147 8.90 7.20 6.08
C PHE A 147 10.19 6.68 6.72
N HIS A 148 11.26 7.46 6.74
CA HIS A 148 12.48 7.08 7.45
C HIS A 148 12.23 6.90 8.95
N THR A 149 11.67 7.92 9.60
CA THR A 149 11.38 7.92 11.04
C THR A 149 10.46 6.77 11.41
N HIS A 150 9.40 6.56 10.62
CA HIS A 150 8.36 5.62 11.00
C HIS A 150 8.58 4.19 10.53
N LEU A 151 9.30 3.97 9.43
CA LEU A 151 9.46 2.64 8.82
C LEU A 151 10.90 2.11 8.88
N THR A 152 11.92 2.95 9.10
CA THR A 152 13.30 2.46 9.23
C THR A 152 13.65 2.04 10.66
N MET A 153 13.16 2.76 11.68
CA MET A 153 13.47 2.45 13.08
C MET A 153 12.81 1.15 13.60
N ALA A 154 11.78 0.65 12.93
CA ALA A 154 11.12 -0.60 13.30
C ALA A 154 11.99 -1.85 13.11
N ILE A 155 13.09 -1.73 12.35
CA ILE A 155 14.03 -2.84 12.08
C ILE A 155 15.01 -3.01 13.26
N ASP A 156 15.39 -1.93 13.94
CA ASP A 156 16.40 -1.98 15.02
C ASP A 156 15.84 -2.60 16.33
N ASP A 157 14.52 -2.62 16.52
CA ASP A 157 13.91 -3.10 17.77
C ASP A 157 13.51 -4.59 17.72
N LYS A 158 13.62 -5.25 16.56
CA LYS A 158 13.47 -6.72 16.43
C LYS A 158 14.81 -7.47 16.36
N GLY A 159 15.92 -6.78 16.63
CA GLY A 159 17.28 -7.30 16.55
C GLY A 159 18.01 -7.39 17.89
N ARG A 160 17.30 -7.63 19.01
CA ARG A 160 17.93 -7.93 20.30
C ARG A 160 17.29 -9.09 21.03
#